data_AF-A0A420VQ15-F1
#
_entry.id   AF-A0A420VQ15-F1
#
_cell.length_a   1.000
_cell.length_b   1.000
_cell.length_c   1.000
_cell.angle_alpha   90.00
_cell.angle_beta   90.00
_cell.angle_gamma   90.00
#
_symmetry.space_group_name_H-M   'P 1'
#
loop_
_entity.id
_entity.type
_entity.pdbx_description
1 polymer ?
#
loop_
_entity_poly.entity_id
_entity_poly.type
_entity_poly.pdbx_seq_one_letter_code
_entity_poly.pdbx_strand_id
1 'polypeptide(L)'
;MNTNNNIQLTAEKVKSFAMGLIGAFFLALGVSYFSEQSTYRIPRILLPVYEFSGNIGLAIGLLILGGILLYYAYIKFKKCGGRPVIMLIVLPLFTLLAFGLNTFFNNNRSGKKEDNAQNRQATEQVGNANRPELNNEKAEKYLDKLENLFAEMTKAKESADENRFKLLETQFLDLGTELAIIIPEMAKTDQYPSFIQYNAHVSNKIHKMRMN
;
A
#
# COMPACT_ATOMS: atom_id res chain seq x y z
N MET A 1 23.06 44.00 5.38
CA MET A 1 21.83 43.20 5.13
C MET A 1 22.01 42.45 3.81
N ASN A 2 22.41 41.16 3.81
CA ASN A 2 22.50 40.36 2.56
C ASN A 2 22.54 38.84 2.78
N THR A 3 22.83 38.36 3.99
CA THR A 3 22.95 36.93 4.31
C THR A 3 21.60 36.20 4.38
N ASN A 4 20.56 36.83 4.96
CA ASN A 4 19.23 36.20 5.09
C ASN A 4 18.56 35.89 3.73
N ASN A 5 18.68 36.79 2.75
CA ASN A 5 18.11 36.58 1.42
C ASN A 5 18.80 35.43 0.66
N ASN A 6 20.13 35.30 0.80
CA ASN A 6 20.90 34.25 0.12
C ASN A 6 20.63 32.87 0.73
N ILE A 7 20.48 32.79 2.05
CA ILE A 7 20.12 31.54 2.75
C ILE A 7 18.70 31.11 2.35
N GLN A 8 17.74 32.03 2.30
CA GLN A 8 16.36 31.75 1.91
C GLN A 8 16.26 31.25 0.46
N LEU A 9 16.95 31.91 -0.49
CA LEU A 9 16.99 31.49 -1.89
C LEU A 9 17.64 30.11 -2.06
N THR A 10 18.67 29.80 -1.28
CA THR A 10 19.33 28.49 -1.30
C THR A 10 18.40 27.41 -0.75
N ALA A 11 17.68 27.67 0.34
CA ALA A 11 16.69 26.75 0.90
C ALA A 11 15.55 26.46 -0.10
N GLU A 12 15.06 27.47 -0.82
CA GLU A 12 14.01 27.27 -1.83
C GLU A 12 14.50 26.46 -3.04
N LYS A 13 15.78 26.60 -3.42
CA LYS A 13 16.41 25.74 -4.44
C LYS A 13 16.47 24.28 -3.98
N VAL A 14 16.88 24.03 -2.74
CA VAL A 14 16.91 22.67 -2.16
C VAL A 14 15.51 22.06 -2.10
N LYS A 15 14.50 22.83 -1.68
CA LYS A 15 13.09 22.39 -1.73
C LYS A 15 12.65 22.00 -3.14
N SER A 16 13.10 22.74 -4.15
CA SER A 16 12.81 22.44 -5.55
C SER A 16 13.44 21.12 -6.00
N PHE A 17 14.68 20.85 -5.58
CA PHE A 17 15.32 19.54 -5.83
C PHE A 17 14.60 18.39 -5.12
N ALA A 18 14.22 18.57 -3.84
CA ALA A 18 13.46 17.57 -3.10
C ALA A 18 12.10 17.27 -3.77
N MET A 19 11.40 18.30 -4.23
CA MET A 19 10.15 18.17 -4.97
C MET A 19 10.33 17.39 -6.28
N GLY A 20 11.43 17.67 -7.00
CA GLY A 20 11.80 16.95 -8.21
C GLY A 20 12.13 15.47 -7.94
N LEU A 21 12.86 15.18 -6.86
CA LEU A 21 13.18 13.81 -6.45
C LEU A 21 11.92 13.03 -6.09
N ILE A 22 11.00 13.61 -5.30
CA ILE A 22 9.70 12.98 -4.97
C ILE A 22 8.88 12.72 -6.24
N GLY A 23 8.83 13.68 -7.17
CA GLY A 23 8.16 13.51 -8.46
C GLY A 23 8.75 12.37 -9.28
N ALA A 24 10.08 12.24 -9.30
CA ALA A 24 10.77 11.15 -9.98
C ALA A 24 10.46 9.77 -9.37
N PHE A 25 10.36 9.68 -8.04
CA PHE A 25 9.92 8.46 -7.37
C PHE A 25 8.46 8.10 -7.69
N PHE A 26 7.56 9.07 -7.78
CA PHE A 26 6.18 8.81 -8.20
C PHE A 26 6.08 8.34 -9.65
N LEU A 27 6.90 8.88 -10.56
CA LEU A 27 6.98 8.35 -11.92
C LEU A 27 7.46 6.89 -11.92
N ALA A 28 8.55 6.59 -11.21
CA ALA A 28 9.09 5.24 -11.14
C ALA A 28 8.08 4.24 -10.55
N LEU A 29 7.36 4.63 -9.49
CA LEU A 29 6.28 3.84 -8.91
C LEU A 29 5.09 3.68 -9.87
N GLY A 30 4.66 4.76 -10.53
CA GLY A 30 3.58 4.73 -11.52
C GLY A 30 3.87 3.76 -12.65
N VAL A 31 5.09 3.79 -13.21
CA VAL A 31 5.54 2.82 -14.22
C VAL A 31 5.52 1.39 -13.66
N SER A 32 6.00 1.19 -12.43
CA SER A 32 5.99 -0.12 -11.79
C SER A 32 4.56 -0.67 -11.62
N TYR A 33 3.56 0.17 -11.40
CA TYR A 33 2.19 -0.26 -11.09
C TYR A 33 1.37 -0.67 -12.32
N PHE A 34 1.91 -0.47 -13.53
CA PHE A 34 1.40 -1.13 -14.74
C PHE A 34 1.66 -2.64 -14.74
N SER A 35 2.63 -3.12 -13.95
CA SER A 35 2.83 -4.55 -13.71
C SER A 35 2.01 -5.01 -12.49
N GLU A 36 1.49 -6.23 -12.55
CA GLU A 36 0.83 -6.85 -11.41
C GLU A 36 1.81 -7.00 -10.25
N GLN A 37 1.44 -6.49 -9.07
CA GLN A 37 2.25 -6.56 -7.86
C GLN A 37 1.43 -7.19 -6.74
N SER A 38 2.07 -8.00 -5.90
CA SER A 38 1.42 -8.67 -4.77
C SER A 38 1.01 -7.71 -3.64
N THR A 39 1.52 -6.48 -3.62
CA THR A 39 1.13 -5.44 -2.66
C THR A 39 1.33 -4.07 -3.26
N TYR A 40 0.23 -3.35 -3.48
CA TYR A 40 0.24 -1.97 -3.94
C TYR A 40 0.40 -1.02 -2.75
N ARG A 41 1.42 -0.18 -2.76
CA ARG A 41 1.54 0.92 -1.80
C ARG A 41 0.78 2.11 -2.35
N ILE A 42 -0.45 2.30 -1.88
CA ILE A 42 -1.36 3.32 -2.38
C ILE A 42 -1.23 4.57 -1.49
N PRO A 43 -0.77 5.72 -2.02
CA PRO A 43 -0.85 6.96 -1.27
C PRO A 43 -2.31 7.29 -0.97
N ARG A 44 -2.64 7.69 0.26
CA ARG A 44 -4.04 7.96 0.69
C ARG A 44 -4.79 8.94 -0.22
N ILE A 45 -4.08 9.88 -0.85
CA ILE A 45 -4.62 10.87 -1.78
C ILE A 45 -5.15 10.21 -3.07
N LEU A 46 -4.58 9.07 -3.47
CA LEU A 46 -4.95 8.30 -4.66
C LEU A 46 -5.87 7.12 -4.35
N LEU A 47 -6.29 6.96 -3.10
CA LEU A 47 -7.19 5.89 -2.66
C LEU A 47 -8.56 5.95 -3.36
N PRO A 48 -9.20 7.13 -3.55
CA PRO A 48 -10.45 7.22 -4.31
C PRO A 48 -10.27 6.86 -5.79
N VAL A 49 -9.11 7.19 -6.38
CA VAL A 49 -8.80 6.87 -7.78
C VAL A 49 -8.56 5.37 -7.94
N TYR A 50 -7.94 4.74 -6.96
CA TYR A 50 -7.76 3.30 -6.91
C TYR A 50 -9.08 2.54 -6.79
N GLU A 51 -9.99 2.99 -5.91
CA GLU A 51 -11.31 2.37 -5.76
C GLU A 51 -12.15 2.47 -7.04
N PHE A 52 -11.99 3.57 -7.79
CA PHE A 52 -12.76 3.79 -9.02
C PHE A 52 -12.17 3.11 -10.27
N SER A 53 -10.84 3.03 -10.39
CA SER A 53 -10.16 2.63 -11.64
C SER A 53 -9.04 1.59 -11.44
N GLY A 54 -8.93 1.03 -10.24
CA GLY A 54 -7.99 -0.03 -9.89
C GLY A 54 -6.52 0.35 -10.08
N ASN A 55 -5.70 -0.67 -10.34
CA ASN A 55 -4.24 -0.52 -10.50
C ASN A 55 -3.87 0.42 -11.65
N ILE A 56 -4.62 0.38 -12.75
CA ILE A 56 -4.38 1.19 -13.96
C ILE A 56 -4.64 2.66 -13.64
N GLY A 57 -5.76 2.98 -13.00
CA GLY A 57 -6.09 4.35 -12.61
C GLY A 57 -5.07 4.92 -11.63
N LEU A 58 -4.60 4.09 -10.69
CA LEU A 58 -3.56 4.50 -9.76
C LEU A 58 -2.22 4.73 -10.48
N ALA A 59 -1.81 3.84 -11.39
CA ALA A 59 -0.58 3.98 -12.17
C ALA A 59 -0.58 5.30 -12.97
N ILE A 60 -1.68 5.58 -13.66
CA ILE A 60 -1.89 6.83 -14.40
C ILE A 60 -1.88 8.04 -13.44
N GLY A 61 -2.56 7.93 -12.29
CA GLY A 61 -2.59 8.98 -11.28
C GLY A 61 -1.21 9.32 -10.72
N LEU A 62 -0.36 8.32 -10.45
CA LEU A 62 1.02 8.50 -10.03
C LEU A 62 1.89 9.12 -11.13
N LEU A 63 1.68 8.73 -12.39
CA LEU A 63 2.40 9.34 -13.52
C LEU A 63 2.07 10.83 -13.66
N ILE A 64 0.78 11.16 -13.62
CA ILE A 64 0.31 12.56 -13.71
C ILE A 64 0.84 13.36 -12.52
N LEU A 65 0.72 12.82 -11.30
CA LEU A 65 1.19 13.48 -10.09
C LEU A 65 2.72 13.70 -10.13
N GLY A 66 3.48 12.69 -10.51
CA GLY A 66 4.94 12.77 -10.67
C GLY A 66 5.33 13.82 -11.71
N GLY A 67 4.66 13.85 -12.87
CA GLY A 67 4.88 14.84 -13.92
C GLY A 67 4.58 16.27 -13.46
N ILE A 68 3.47 16.48 -12.75
CA ILE A 68 3.12 17.79 -12.17
C ILE A 68 4.19 18.24 -11.17
N LEU A 69 4.64 17.36 -10.28
CA LEU A 69 5.70 17.69 -9.31
C LEU A 69 7.03 18.05 -9.99
N LEU A 70 7.43 17.33 -11.03
CA LEU A 70 8.63 17.65 -11.81
C LEU A 70 8.52 19.02 -12.48
N TYR A 71 7.37 19.33 -13.07
CA TYR A 71 7.12 20.62 -13.70
C TYR A 71 7.15 21.77 -12.68
N TYR A 72 6.50 21.61 -11.53
CA TYR A 72 6.54 22.60 -10.46
C TYR A 72 7.94 22.77 -9.87
N ALA A 73 8.69 21.68 -9.72
CA ALA A 73 10.10 21.73 -9.28
C ALA A 73 10.94 22.58 -10.24
N TYR A 74 10.78 22.39 -11.55
CA TYR A 74 11.45 23.19 -12.58
C TYR A 74 11.08 24.67 -12.52
N ILE A 75 9.78 25.00 -12.47
CA ILE A 75 9.31 26.39 -12.37
C ILE A 75 9.85 27.05 -11.10
N LYS A 76 9.77 26.37 -9.97
CA LYS A 76 10.20 26.91 -8.68
C LYS A 76 11.70 27.17 -8.68
N PHE A 77 12.50 26.24 -9.20
CA PHE A 77 13.94 26.43 -9.33
C PHE A 77 14.31 27.62 -10.23
N LYS A 78 13.62 27.78 -11.36
CA LYS A 78 13.79 28.94 -12.25
C LYS A 78 13.44 30.25 -11.54
N LYS A 79 12.30 30.29 -10.83
CA LYS A 79 11.84 31.48 -10.08
C LYS A 79 12.80 31.88 -8.96
N CYS A 80 13.48 30.93 -8.33
CA CYS A 80 14.47 31.19 -7.28
C CYS A 80 15.87 31.54 -7.82
N GLY A 81 16.01 31.90 -9.10
CA GLY A 81 17.30 32.27 -9.71
C GLY A 81 18.26 31.08 -9.90
N GLY A 82 17.73 29.87 -10.03
CA GLY A 82 18.49 28.69 -10.45
C GLY A 82 18.67 28.66 -11.97
N ARG A 83 19.77 28.09 -12.46
CA ARG A 83 20.02 27.92 -13.90
C ARG A 83 19.14 26.78 -14.44
N PRO A 84 18.15 27.02 -15.33
CA PRO A 84 17.19 26.00 -15.76
C PRO A 84 17.84 24.75 -16.36
N VAL A 85 18.98 24.92 -17.04
CA VAL A 85 19.79 23.83 -17.61
C VAL A 85 20.18 22.78 -16.57
N ILE A 86 20.44 23.19 -15.32
CA ILE A 86 20.80 22.26 -14.24
C ILE A 86 19.62 21.32 -13.94
N MET A 87 18.39 21.84 -13.87
CA MET A 87 17.21 21.00 -13.64
C MET A 87 16.88 20.10 -14.83
N LEU A 88 17.16 20.56 -16.06
CA LEU A 88 16.98 19.72 -17.25
C LEU A 88 17.91 18.51 -17.27
N ILE A 89 19.06 18.58 -16.60
CA ILE A 89 19.99 17.44 -16.46
C ILE A 89 19.65 16.61 -15.21
N VAL A 90 19.35 17.26 -14.09
CA VAL A 90 19.15 16.59 -12.80
C VAL A 90 17.83 15.83 -12.73
N LEU A 91 16.73 16.35 -13.29
CA LEU A 91 15.43 15.66 -13.21
C LEU A 91 15.43 14.32 -13.98
N PRO A 92 15.96 14.22 -15.21
CA PRO A 92 16.13 12.92 -15.88
C PRO A 92 17.08 11.97 -15.13
N LEU A 93 18.12 12.51 -14.50
CA LEU A 93 19.02 11.70 -13.69
C LEU A 93 18.29 11.13 -12.46
N PHE A 94 17.42 11.92 -11.82
CA PHE A 94 16.58 11.46 -10.72
C PHE A 94 15.57 10.42 -11.15
N THR A 95 14.95 10.54 -12.33
CA THR A 95 14.01 9.52 -12.82
C THR A 95 14.72 8.21 -13.13
N LEU A 96 15.88 8.25 -13.79
CA LEU A 96 16.71 7.06 -14.04
C LEU A 96 17.19 6.41 -12.74
N LEU A 97 17.64 7.22 -11.78
CA LEU A 97 18.06 6.74 -10.45
C LEU A 97 16.88 6.13 -9.69
N ALA A 98 15.72 6.79 -9.67
CA ALA A 98 14.51 6.27 -9.02
C ALA A 98 14.05 4.97 -9.67
N PHE A 99 14.13 4.85 -10.99
CA PHE A 99 13.82 3.62 -11.71
C PHE A 99 14.82 2.51 -11.37
N GLY A 100 16.12 2.78 -11.43
CA GLY A 100 17.17 1.83 -11.06
C GLY A 100 17.05 1.36 -9.61
N LEU A 101 16.78 2.27 -8.68
CA LEU A 101 16.50 1.93 -7.28
C LEU A 101 15.22 1.11 -7.14
N ASN A 102 14.13 1.48 -7.80
CA ASN A 102 12.88 0.72 -7.74
C ASN A 102 13.06 -0.70 -8.29
N THR A 103 13.73 -0.84 -9.43
CA THR A 103 14.07 -2.15 -10.00
C THR A 103 15.02 -2.91 -9.09
N PHE A 104 16.03 -2.28 -8.49
CA PHE A 104 16.98 -2.94 -7.57
C PHE A 104 16.31 -3.36 -6.26
N PHE A 105 15.44 -2.54 -5.67
CA PHE A 105 14.68 -2.91 -4.47
C PHE A 105 13.63 -3.99 -4.78
N ASN A 106 13.03 -3.98 -5.95
CA ASN A 106 12.17 -5.08 -6.41
C ASN A 106 13.00 -6.34 -6.69
N ASN A 107 14.18 -6.23 -7.30
CA ASN A 107 15.05 -7.37 -7.60
C ASN A 107 15.76 -7.95 -6.37
N ASN A 108 16.15 -7.14 -5.39
CA ASN A 108 16.74 -7.61 -4.13
C ASN A 108 15.68 -8.20 -3.19
N ARG A 109 14.41 -7.81 -3.34
CA ARG A 109 13.29 -8.57 -2.78
C ARG A 109 13.06 -9.87 -3.54
N SER A 110 13.29 -9.88 -4.85
CA SER A 110 13.44 -11.10 -5.66
C SER A 110 14.78 -11.84 -5.45
N GLY A 111 15.67 -11.38 -4.56
CA GLY A 111 16.88 -12.10 -4.14
C GLY A 111 16.56 -13.27 -3.20
N LYS A 112 15.35 -13.28 -2.63
CA LYS A 112 14.62 -14.52 -2.37
C LYS A 112 13.83 -14.86 -3.64
N LYS A 113 14.51 -15.43 -4.63
CA LYS A 113 13.84 -16.22 -5.67
C LYS A 113 13.36 -17.50 -4.97
N GLU A 114 12.24 -17.41 -4.26
CA GLU A 114 11.34 -18.55 -4.19
C GLU A 114 10.52 -18.51 -5.48
N ASP A 115 10.65 -19.59 -6.24
CA ASP A 115 10.07 -19.79 -7.55
C ASP A 115 8.60 -19.37 -7.61
N ASN A 116 8.20 -18.88 -8.78
CA ASN A 116 6.83 -18.50 -9.17
C ASN A 116 5.79 -19.65 -9.06
N ALA A 117 6.13 -20.78 -8.43
CA ALA A 117 5.19 -21.79 -7.95
C ALA A 117 4.59 -21.43 -6.57
N GLN A 118 5.30 -20.64 -5.75
CA GLN A 118 4.93 -20.43 -4.34
C GLN A 118 3.95 -19.25 -4.14
N ASN A 119 3.79 -18.35 -5.12
CA ASN A 119 2.77 -17.29 -5.05
C ASN A 119 1.36 -17.79 -5.44
N ARG A 120 1.29 -18.88 -6.22
CA ARG A 120 0.06 -19.67 -6.32
C ARG A 120 -0.19 -20.41 -5.01
N GLN A 121 0.85 -20.95 -4.37
CA GLN A 121 0.73 -21.58 -3.06
C GLN A 121 0.45 -20.61 -1.89
N ALA A 122 0.85 -19.35 -1.89
CA ALA A 122 0.49 -18.41 -0.82
C ALA A 122 -1.01 -18.03 -0.91
N THR A 123 -1.54 -17.94 -2.13
CA THR A 123 -2.97 -17.74 -2.36
C THR A 123 -3.78 -19.03 -2.12
N GLU A 124 -3.17 -20.22 -2.33
CA GLU A 124 -3.76 -21.54 -2.03
C GLU A 124 -3.60 -21.96 -0.55
N GLN A 125 -2.55 -21.54 0.16
CA GLN A 125 -2.34 -21.78 1.60
C GLN A 125 -3.22 -20.84 2.44
N VAL A 126 -3.47 -19.62 1.96
CA VAL A 126 -4.56 -18.76 2.45
C VAL A 126 -5.92 -19.27 1.91
N GLY A 127 -5.98 -20.41 1.22
CA GLY A 127 -7.21 -21.14 0.89
C GLY A 127 -7.54 -22.27 1.87
N ASN A 128 -6.56 -22.78 2.61
CA ASN A 128 -6.66 -23.96 3.48
C ASN A 128 -5.90 -23.79 4.82
N ALA A 129 -5.96 -22.61 5.44
CA ALA A 129 -5.41 -22.44 6.78
C ALA A 129 -6.36 -23.11 7.80
N ASN A 130 -5.89 -24.15 8.48
CA ASN A 130 -6.62 -24.74 9.61
C ASN A 130 -6.63 -23.78 10.80
N ARG A 131 -7.72 -23.80 11.58
CA ARG A 131 -7.84 -23.00 12.80
C ARG A 131 -6.71 -23.39 13.76
N PRO A 132 -5.84 -22.45 14.18
CA PRO A 132 -4.79 -22.75 15.15
C PRO A 132 -5.41 -22.87 16.54
N GLU A 133 -4.86 -23.77 17.36
CA GLU A 133 -5.12 -23.78 18.80
C GLU A 133 -4.23 -22.72 19.45
N LEU A 134 -4.85 -21.69 20.05
CA LEU A 134 -4.15 -20.57 20.67
C LEU A 134 -4.24 -20.66 22.20
N ASN A 135 -3.14 -20.35 22.87
CA ASN A 135 -3.09 -20.31 24.33
C ASN A 135 -3.56 -18.95 24.89
N ASN A 136 -3.93 -18.01 24.00
CA ASN A 136 -4.42 -16.68 24.37
C ASN A 136 -5.96 -16.63 24.19
N GLU A 137 -6.68 -16.57 25.31
CA GLU A 137 -8.15 -16.53 25.34
C GLU A 137 -8.75 -15.37 24.53
N LYS A 138 -8.11 -14.20 24.53
CA LYS A 138 -8.58 -13.06 23.74
C LYS A 138 -8.43 -13.31 22.24
N ALA A 139 -7.34 -13.96 21.84
CA ALA A 139 -7.09 -14.29 20.44
C ALA A 139 -8.06 -15.38 19.95
N GLU A 140 -8.33 -16.41 20.75
CA GLU A 140 -9.38 -17.41 20.46
C GLU A 140 -10.75 -16.75 20.29
N LYS A 141 -11.15 -15.93 21.27
CA LYS A 141 -12.45 -15.25 21.25
C LYS A 141 -12.58 -14.30 20.04
N TYR A 142 -11.49 -13.70 19.60
CA TYR A 142 -11.46 -12.90 18.39
C TYR A 142 -11.67 -13.75 17.13
N LEU A 143 -10.98 -14.89 17.03
CA LEU A 143 -11.17 -15.81 15.90
C LEU A 143 -12.61 -16.35 15.85
N ASP A 144 -13.20 -16.67 17.01
CA ASP A 144 -14.62 -17.06 17.09
C ASP A 144 -15.56 -15.99 16.53
N LYS A 145 -15.34 -14.72 16.92
CA LYS A 145 -16.14 -13.61 16.41
C LYS A 145 -15.96 -13.44 14.90
N LEU A 146 -14.72 -13.55 14.42
CA LEU A 146 -14.40 -13.41 13.00
C LEU A 146 -15.05 -14.52 12.16
N GLU A 147 -15.00 -15.77 12.63
CA GLU A 147 -15.64 -16.93 12.00
C GLU A 147 -17.17 -16.81 12.00
N ASN A 148 -17.76 -16.44 13.13
CA ASN A 148 -19.20 -16.22 13.23
C ASN A 148 -19.67 -15.11 12.30
N LEU A 149 -18.92 -14.00 12.22
CA LEU A 149 -19.23 -12.90 11.34
C LEU A 149 -19.14 -13.33 9.87
N PHE A 150 -18.11 -14.08 9.49
CA PHE A 150 -18.01 -14.66 8.15
C PHE A 150 -19.21 -15.56 7.82
N ALA A 151 -19.63 -16.42 8.75
CA ALA A 151 -20.79 -17.29 8.56
C ALA A 151 -22.11 -16.49 8.42
N GLU A 152 -22.31 -15.45 9.22
CA GLU A 152 -23.48 -14.57 9.09
C GLU A 152 -23.48 -13.77 7.79
N MET A 153 -22.32 -13.27 7.35
CA MET A 153 -22.18 -12.57 6.06
C MET A 153 -22.49 -13.50 4.90
N THR A 154 -22.04 -14.76 4.97
CA THR A 154 -22.35 -15.78 3.97
C THR A 154 -23.86 -15.98 3.86
N LYS A 155 -24.54 -16.18 5.00
CA LYS A 155 -26.00 -16.36 5.05
C LYS A 155 -26.74 -15.14 4.50
N ALA A 156 -26.36 -13.93 4.92
CA ALA A 156 -26.98 -12.70 4.44
C ALA A 156 -26.82 -12.53 2.93
N LYS A 157 -25.67 -12.95 2.37
CA LYS A 157 -25.44 -12.91 0.94
C LYS A 157 -26.24 -13.96 0.17
N GLU A 158 -26.30 -15.19 0.68
CA GLU A 158 -27.13 -16.27 0.11
C GLU A 158 -28.63 -15.92 0.13
N SER A 159 -29.08 -15.19 1.16
CA SER A 159 -30.46 -14.70 1.27
C SER A 159 -30.73 -13.37 0.56
N ALA A 160 -29.74 -12.79 -0.14
CA ALA A 160 -29.79 -11.48 -0.77
C ALA A 160 -30.27 -10.33 0.17
N ASP A 161 -29.95 -10.42 1.46
CA ASP A 161 -30.29 -9.40 2.46
C ASP A 161 -29.17 -8.35 2.55
N GLU A 162 -29.23 -7.36 1.66
CA GLU A 162 -28.23 -6.29 1.55
C GLU A 162 -28.11 -5.45 2.83
N ASN A 163 -29.22 -5.24 3.54
CA ASN A 163 -29.22 -4.42 4.75
C ASN A 163 -28.49 -5.14 5.89
N ARG A 164 -28.75 -6.44 6.04
CA ARG A 164 -28.02 -7.27 7.00
C ARG A 164 -26.55 -7.37 6.63
N PHE A 165 -26.22 -7.53 5.35
CA PHE A 165 -24.84 -7.61 4.88
C PHE A 165 -24.04 -6.33 5.19
N LYS A 166 -24.59 -5.14 4.92
CA LYS A 166 -23.95 -3.85 5.25
C LYS A 166 -23.73 -3.66 6.75
N LEU A 167 -24.68 -4.10 7.58
CA LEU A 167 -24.52 -4.07 9.04
C LEU A 167 -23.33 -4.94 9.49
N LEU A 168 -23.24 -6.16 8.95
CA LEU A 168 -22.15 -7.09 9.27
C LEU A 168 -20.79 -6.61 8.74
N GLU A 169 -20.76 -5.91 7.60
CA GLU A 169 -19.56 -5.26 7.08
C GLU A 169 -19.02 -4.19 8.04
N THR A 170 -19.92 -3.42 8.67
CA THR A 170 -19.54 -2.43 9.68
C THR A 170 -18.94 -3.13 10.91
N GLN A 171 -19.58 -4.21 11.37
CA GLN A 171 -19.07 -5.01 12.50
C GLN A 171 -17.70 -5.63 12.20
N PHE A 172 -17.44 -6.02 10.95
CA PHE A 172 -16.13 -6.51 10.52
C PHE A 172 -15.04 -5.43 10.63
N LEU A 173 -15.36 -4.20 10.22
CA LEU A 173 -14.43 -3.07 10.33
C LEU A 173 -14.15 -2.73 11.80
N ASP A 174 -15.17 -2.77 12.65
CA ASP A 174 -15.04 -2.56 14.09
C ASP A 174 -14.19 -3.64 14.75
N LEU A 175 -14.25 -4.89 14.26
CA LEU A 175 -13.39 -5.99 14.71
C LEU A 175 -11.89 -5.68 14.53
N GLY A 176 -11.54 -4.80 13.60
CA GLY A 176 -10.17 -4.32 13.41
C GLY A 176 -9.60 -3.60 14.63
N THR A 177 -10.45 -2.99 15.46
CA THR A 177 -10.03 -2.35 16.72
C THR A 177 -9.65 -3.38 17.78
N GLU A 178 -10.37 -4.50 17.88
CA GLU A 178 -10.03 -5.62 18.76
C GLU A 178 -8.72 -6.29 18.30
N LEU A 179 -8.53 -6.46 16.99
CA LEU A 179 -7.30 -7.00 16.42
C LEU A 179 -6.07 -6.15 16.78
N ALA A 180 -6.20 -4.82 16.78
CA ALA A 180 -5.10 -3.91 17.12
C ALA A 180 -4.61 -4.08 18.58
N ILE A 181 -5.49 -4.56 19.47
CA ILE A 181 -5.15 -4.87 20.87
C ILE A 181 -4.49 -6.25 20.99
N ILE A 182 -4.94 -7.22 20.18
CA ILE A 182 -4.48 -8.62 20.23
C ILE A 182 -3.12 -8.80 19.55
N ILE A 183 -2.84 -8.08 18.46
CA ILE A 183 -1.58 -8.21 17.70
C ILE A 183 -0.33 -8.03 18.60
N PRO A 184 -0.21 -6.98 19.44
CA PRO A 184 0.94 -6.79 20.31
C PRO A 184 1.10 -7.88 21.38
N GLU A 185 0.00 -8.50 21.82
CA GLU A 185 0.02 -9.62 22.76
C GLU A 185 0.50 -10.90 22.05
N MET A 186 -0.09 -11.20 20.90
CA MET A 186 0.25 -12.38 20.10
C MET A 186 1.67 -12.32 19.56
N ALA A 187 2.17 -11.15 19.15
CA ALA A 187 3.53 -10.97 18.63
C ALA A 187 4.65 -11.37 19.60
N LYS A 188 4.34 -11.54 20.89
CA LYS A 188 5.26 -12.04 21.91
C LYS A 188 5.27 -13.57 22.05
N THR A 189 4.38 -14.25 21.33
CA THR A 189 4.19 -15.70 21.35
C THR A 189 4.69 -16.34 20.06
N ASP A 190 5.05 -17.60 20.14
CA ASP A 190 5.33 -18.48 18.99
C ASP A 190 4.07 -18.76 18.14
N GLN A 191 2.88 -18.55 18.69
CA GLN A 191 1.57 -18.68 18.02
C GLN A 191 1.20 -17.47 17.15
N TYR A 192 2.02 -16.41 17.09
CA TYR A 192 1.76 -15.24 16.24
C TYR A 192 1.60 -15.56 14.75
N PRO A 193 2.50 -16.35 14.12
CA PRO A 193 2.45 -16.57 12.68
C PRO A 193 1.18 -17.31 12.26
N SER A 194 0.78 -18.33 13.03
CA SER A 194 -0.43 -19.11 12.77
C SER A 194 -1.71 -18.29 12.99
N PHE A 195 -1.75 -17.46 14.03
CA PHE A 195 -2.85 -16.52 14.27
C PHE A 195 -3.04 -15.52 13.11
N ILE A 196 -1.96 -14.86 12.67
CA ILE A 196 -2.04 -13.88 11.58
C ILE A 196 -2.39 -14.55 10.25
N GLN A 197 -1.83 -15.72 9.98
CA GLN A 197 -2.14 -16.48 8.77
C GLN A 197 -3.61 -16.89 8.71
N TYR A 198 -4.17 -17.36 9.82
CA TYR A 198 -5.58 -17.74 9.89
C TYR A 198 -6.53 -16.53 9.84
N ASN A 199 -6.19 -15.44 10.54
CA ASN A 199 -6.93 -14.19 10.43
C ASN A 199 -6.97 -13.66 8.99
N ALA A 200 -5.83 -13.69 8.29
CA ALA A 200 -5.75 -13.32 6.89
C ALA A 200 -6.59 -14.24 5.98
N HIS A 201 -6.62 -15.54 6.26
CA HIS A 201 -7.45 -16.53 5.57
C HIS A 201 -8.94 -16.17 5.63
N VAL A 202 -9.49 -15.96 6.83
CA VAL A 202 -10.93 -15.63 6.98
C VAL A 202 -11.24 -14.23 6.42
N SER A 203 -10.37 -13.24 6.68
CA SER A 203 -10.53 -11.88 6.16
C SER A 203 -10.54 -11.82 4.62
N ASN A 204 -9.72 -12.65 3.96
CA ASN A 204 -9.70 -12.74 2.51
C ASN A 204 -11.00 -13.35 1.95
N LYS A 205 -11.58 -14.34 2.64
CA LYS A 205 -12.91 -14.87 2.26
C LYS A 205 -13.98 -13.79 2.33
N ILE A 206 -13.99 -12.99 3.40
CA ILE A 206 -14.90 -11.84 3.55
C ILE A 206 -14.67 -10.83 2.41
N HIS A 207 -13.42 -10.51 2.08
CA HIS A 207 -13.11 -9.55 1.03
C HIS A 207 -13.59 -10.00 -0.35
N LYS A 208 -13.35 -11.26 -0.72
CA LYS A 208 -13.87 -11.86 -1.97
C LYS A 208 -15.40 -11.81 -2.01
N MET A 209 -16.05 -12.01 -0.87
CA MET A 209 -17.51 -11.93 -0.76
C MET A 209 -18.05 -10.52 -0.97
N ARG A 210 -17.27 -9.47 -0.72
CA ARG A 210 -17.68 -8.07 -0.97
C ARG A 210 -17.54 -7.65 -2.44
N MET A 211 -16.65 -8.30 -3.19
CA MET A 211 -16.36 -7.97 -4.60
C MET A 211 -17.28 -8.68 -5.60
N ASN A 212 -17.78 -9.86 -5.23
CA ASN A 212 -18.80 -10.60 -5.98
C ASN A 212 -20.20 -10.18 -5.58
#